data_AF-A0A9D2LP88-F1
#
_entry.id   AF-A0A9D2LP88-F1
#
_cell.length_a   1.000
_cell.length_b   1.000
_cell.length_c   1.000
_cell.angle_alpha   90.00
_cell.angle_beta   90.00
_cell.angle_gamma   90.00
#
_symmetry.space_group_name_H-M   'P 1'
#
loop_
_entity.id
_entity.type
_entity.pdbx_description
1 polymer ?
#
loop_
_entity_poly.entity_id
_entity_poly.type
_entity_poly.pdbx_seq_one_letter_code
_entity_poly.pdbx_strand_id
1 'polypeptide(L)'
;MKRKKRFVSAVLAVLLSFVLATGAGAGDWHGYAVYRDGATPQGIPLGLGNQWHAALMGEATKNASYPVIHHSGSGYAKRDTWAAFMDGKNYMGIYRPKKAPNAAAFDSFVATGRKLASDNISYTLLNQLEYNTYSNWVYTSDITKIRCDGVVEYCYEWNNYRVYGADDCWDICYPSTRNKMEHSGVGSINPKIQAQQYLTWLGNIQPT
;
A
#
# COMPACT_ATOMS: atom_id res chain seq x y z
N MET A 1 13.05 -37.20 -51.53
CA MET A 1 12.74 -37.49 -50.10
C MET A 1 13.37 -36.54 -49.05
N LYS A 2 14.19 -35.53 -49.39
CA LYS A 2 14.89 -34.68 -48.39
C LYS A 2 14.16 -33.38 -47.96
N ARG A 3 13.07 -32.97 -48.64
CA ARG A 3 12.38 -31.69 -48.38
C ARG A 3 11.30 -31.73 -47.28
N LYS A 4 10.69 -32.88 -46.99
CA LYS A 4 9.61 -33.02 -45.98
C LYS A 4 10.11 -32.99 -44.52
N LYS A 5 11.39 -33.29 -44.27
CA LYS A 5 11.96 -33.31 -42.90
C LYS A 5 12.27 -31.91 -42.35
N ARG A 6 12.35 -30.87 -43.18
CA ARG A 6 12.66 -29.49 -42.74
C ARG A 6 11.43 -28.73 -42.22
N PHE A 7 10.22 -29.13 -42.62
CA PHE A 7 8.99 -28.45 -42.23
C PHE A 7 8.52 -28.86 -40.82
N VAL A 8 8.75 -30.12 -40.42
CA VAL A 8 8.35 -30.63 -39.10
C VAL A 8 9.21 -30.04 -37.98
N SER A 9 10.51 -29.78 -38.22
CA SER A 9 11.40 -29.17 -37.23
C SER A 9 11.12 -27.67 -36.97
N ALA A 10 10.57 -26.95 -37.96
CA ALA A 10 10.22 -25.54 -37.77
C ALA A 10 8.95 -25.35 -36.93
N VAL A 11 7.96 -26.25 -37.07
CA VAL A 11 6.70 -26.20 -36.31
C VAL A 11 6.91 -26.57 -34.84
N LEU A 12 7.82 -27.52 -34.54
CA LEU A 12 8.15 -27.87 -33.15
C LEU A 12 8.90 -26.74 -32.41
N ALA A 13 9.75 -25.97 -33.11
CA ALA A 13 10.49 -24.85 -32.51
C ALA A 13 9.58 -23.65 -32.19
N VAL A 14 8.51 -23.44 -32.99
CA VAL A 14 7.50 -22.39 -32.74
C VAL A 14 6.53 -22.80 -31.62
N LEU A 15 6.22 -24.09 -31.47
CA LEU A 15 5.40 -24.58 -30.36
C LEU A 15 6.15 -24.63 -29.03
N LEU A 16 7.48 -24.81 -29.03
CA LEU A 16 8.30 -24.77 -27.81
C LEU A 16 8.58 -23.34 -27.31
N SER A 17 8.48 -22.34 -28.18
CA SER A 17 8.63 -20.91 -27.81
C SER A 17 7.34 -20.31 -27.23
N PHE A 18 6.20 -20.99 -27.32
CA PHE A 18 4.94 -20.59 -26.67
C PHE A 18 4.76 -21.16 -25.25
N VAL A 19 5.65 -22.04 -24.78
CA VAL A 19 5.60 -22.58 -23.40
C VAL A 19 6.44 -21.75 -22.42
N LEU A 20 7.16 -20.74 -22.91
CA LEU A 20 7.70 -19.65 -22.08
C LEU A 20 6.66 -18.54 -21.88
N ALA A 21 5.40 -18.91 -21.66
CA ALA A 21 4.47 -18.02 -20.99
C ALA A 21 4.97 -17.90 -19.56
N THR A 22 5.74 -16.84 -19.33
CA THR A 22 6.13 -16.26 -18.05
C THR A 22 5.32 -16.84 -16.91
N GLY A 23 5.88 -17.81 -16.19
CA GLY A 23 5.49 -17.99 -14.81
C GLY A 23 5.62 -16.60 -14.19
N ALA A 24 4.51 -16.00 -13.77
CA ALA A 24 4.54 -14.81 -12.94
C ALA A 24 5.46 -15.19 -11.79
N GLY A 25 6.71 -14.71 -11.84
CA GLY A 25 7.67 -14.98 -10.79
C GLY A 25 7.00 -14.59 -9.48
N ALA A 26 7.23 -15.38 -8.43
CA ALA A 26 6.88 -14.99 -7.07
C ALA A 26 7.36 -13.54 -6.89
N GLY A 27 6.41 -12.61 -6.97
CA GLY A 27 6.70 -11.21 -7.26
C GLY A 27 7.38 -10.59 -6.06
N ASP A 28 8.33 -9.71 -6.29
CA ASP A 28 8.82 -8.86 -5.22
C ASP A 28 7.79 -7.74 -4.96
N TRP A 29 7.01 -7.90 -3.90
CA TRP A 29 5.89 -7.02 -3.57
C TRP A 29 6.21 -5.99 -2.47
N HIS A 30 7.48 -5.80 -2.10
CA HIS A 30 7.81 -4.78 -1.10
C HIS A 30 7.44 -3.38 -1.59
N GLY A 31 6.95 -2.53 -0.67
CA GLY A 31 6.53 -1.16 -0.94
C GLY A 31 5.18 -1.03 -1.68
N TYR A 32 4.50 -2.12 -2.04
CA TYR A 32 3.15 -2.06 -2.58
C TYR A 32 2.10 -1.92 -1.47
N ALA A 33 0.98 -1.28 -1.78
CA ALA A 33 -0.15 -1.17 -0.87
C ALA A 33 -1.06 -2.39 -1.04
N VAL A 34 -1.51 -2.96 0.06
CA VAL A 34 -2.41 -4.10 0.09
C VAL A 34 -3.64 -3.77 0.94
N TYR A 35 -4.80 -4.24 0.49
CA TYR A 35 -6.06 -3.94 1.13
C TYR A 35 -6.85 -5.21 1.43
N ARG A 36 -7.66 -5.14 2.47
CA ARG A 36 -8.67 -6.13 2.81
C ARG A 36 -9.98 -5.45 3.17
N ASP A 37 -11.08 -6.19 3.22
CA ASP A 37 -12.33 -5.66 3.77
C ASP A 37 -12.31 -5.61 5.31
N GLY A 38 -13.30 -4.92 5.89
CA GLY A 38 -13.58 -4.87 7.32
C GLY A 38 -12.55 -4.14 8.18
N ALA A 39 -12.44 -2.81 8.10
CA ALA A 39 -11.71 -2.01 9.09
C ALA A 39 -12.62 -1.46 10.17
N THR A 40 -12.68 -2.10 11.34
CA THR A 40 -13.37 -1.52 12.50
C THR A 40 -12.35 -1.06 13.54
N PRO A 41 -11.93 0.21 13.54
CA PRO A 41 -11.23 0.76 14.70
C PRO A 41 -12.15 0.69 15.91
N GLN A 42 -11.69 -0.02 16.94
CA GLN A 42 -12.32 -0.07 18.27
C GLN A 42 -13.81 -0.48 18.34
N GLY A 43 -14.32 -1.22 17.34
CA GLY A 43 -15.72 -1.67 17.36
C GLY A 43 -16.73 -0.52 17.31
N ILE A 44 -16.36 0.65 16.76
CA ILE A 44 -17.29 1.76 16.55
C ILE A 44 -17.95 1.61 15.17
N PRO A 45 -19.19 1.12 15.08
CA PRO A 45 -19.96 1.19 13.84
C PRO A 45 -20.31 2.66 13.58
N LEU A 46 -19.47 3.37 12.85
CA LEU A 46 -19.79 4.74 12.43
C LEU A 46 -20.92 4.78 11.37
N GLY A 47 -21.51 3.64 10.97
CA GLY A 47 -22.51 3.60 9.90
C GLY A 47 -21.95 4.01 8.52
N LEU A 48 -20.64 4.25 8.43
CA LEU A 48 -19.93 4.61 7.21
C LEU A 48 -19.55 3.32 6.48
N GLY A 49 -20.56 2.73 5.85
CA GLY A 49 -20.44 1.47 5.10
C GLY A 49 -19.31 1.52 4.08
N ASN A 50 -18.53 0.43 4.03
CA ASN A 50 -17.36 0.18 3.17
C ASN A 50 -15.97 0.42 3.78
N GLN A 51 -15.77 0.00 5.02
CA GLN A 51 -14.48 0.08 5.69
C GLN A 51 -13.52 -0.99 5.15
N TRP A 52 -12.56 -0.59 4.29
CA TRP A 52 -11.39 -1.41 3.97
C TRP A 52 -10.26 -1.13 4.95
N HIS A 53 -9.33 -2.06 5.12
CA HIS A 53 -8.10 -1.86 5.88
C HIS A 53 -6.90 -1.84 4.95
N ALA A 54 -5.98 -0.90 5.15
CA ALA A 54 -4.80 -0.74 4.33
C ALA A 54 -3.53 -1.19 5.07
N ALA A 55 -2.55 -1.67 4.32
CA ALA A 55 -1.19 -1.89 4.77
C ALA A 55 -0.20 -1.65 3.63
N LEU A 56 1.05 -1.36 3.99
CA LEU A 56 2.19 -1.39 3.08
C LEU A 56 2.87 -2.75 3.20
N MET A 57 3.24 -3.37 2.09
CA MET A 57 4.13 -4.53 2.11
C MET A 57 5.53 -4.10 2.54
N GLY A 58 6.01 -4.61 3.66
CA GLY A 58 7.36 -4.38 4.17
C GLY A 58 8.39 -5.40 3.69
N GLU A 59 7.95 -6.47 3.06
CA GLU A 59 8.77 -7.58 2.53
C GLU A 59 8.24 -8.03 1.17
N ALA A 60 9.03 -8.82 0.45
CA ALA A 60 8.71 -9.30 -0.89
C ALA A 60 7.43 -10.15 -0.96
N THR A 61 7.13 -10.95 0.07
CA THR A 61 6.04 -11.92 0.04
C THR A 61 5.28 -11.97 1.35
N LYS A 62 4.05 -12.50 1.34
CA LYS A 62 3.22 -12.66 2.55
C LYS A 62 3.74 -13.72 3.53
N ASN A 63 4.70 -14.53 3.10
CA ASN A 63 5.24 -15.65 3.87
C ASN A 63 6.43 -15.24 4.76
N ALA A 64 6.93 -14.01 4.63
CA ALA A 64 7.92 -13.47 5.56
C ALA A 64 7.35 -13.37 6.99
N SER A 65 8.21 -13.22 8.00
CA SER A 65 7.76 -13.18 9.41
C SER A 65 6.87 -11.97 9.73
N TYR A 66 7.19 -10.79 9.17
CA TYR A 66 6.42 -9.56 9.36
C TYR A 66 6.30 -8.80 8.02
N PRO A 67 5.50 -9.34 7.08
CA PRO A 67 5.49 -8.92 5.68
C PRO A 67 4.76 -7.61 5.46
N VAL A 68 3.97 -7.14 6.42
CA VAL A 68 3.19 -5.91 6.28
C VAL A 68 3.54 -4.90 7.34
N ILE A 69 3.32 -3.63 7.02
CA ILE A 69 3.45 -2.47 7.89
C ILE A 69 2.10 -1.76 7.86
N HIS A 70 1.47 -1.65 9.03
CA HIS A 70 0.17 -1.00 9.13
C HIS A 70 -0.11 -0.50 10.54
N HIS A 71 -1.19 0.27 10.67
CA HIS A 71 -1.80 0.48 11.97
C HIS A 71 -3.09 -0.35 12.05
N SER A 72 -3.20 -1.25 13.04
CA SER A 72 -4.34 -2.17 13.18
C SER A 72 -5.62 -1.55 13.77
N GLY A 73 -5.64 -0.24 14.02
CA GLY A 73 -6.72 0.39 14.80
C GLY A 73 -6.59 0.22 16.32
N SER A 74 -5.54 -0.42 16.82
CA SER A 74 -5.26 -0.53 18.26
C SER A 74 -3.75 -0.53 18.52
N GLY A 75 -3.31 0.01 19.65
CA GLY A 75 -1.90 0.18 19.98
C GLY A 75 -1.22 1.17 19.05
N TYR A 76 -0.17 0.72 18.37
CA TYR A 76 0.68 1.56 17.52
C TYR A 76 0.79 1.01 16.09
N ALA A 77 1.23 1.87 15.17
CA ALA A 77 1.74 1.43 13.87
C ALA A 77 2.85 0.39 14.08
N LYS A 78 2.83 -0.70 13.31
CA LYS A 78 3.71 -1.84 13.53
C LYS A 78 3.97 -2.61 12.25
N ARG A 79 5.03 -3.41 12.27
CA ARG A 79 5.18 -4.55 11.37
C ARG A 79 4.35 -5.71 11.92
N ASP A 80 3.61 -6.40 11.07
CA ASP A 80 2.74 -7.50 11.51
C ASP A 80 2.79 -8.68 10.54
N THR A 81 2.30 -9.83 11.00
CA THR A 81 2.12 -11.04 10.20
C THR A 81 1.01 -10.85 9.16
N TRP A 82 1.07 -11.59 8.05
CA TRP A 82 -0.02 -11.58 7.07
C TRP A 82 -1.35 -12.05 7.67
N ALA A 83 -1.32 -13.08 8.54
CA ALA A 83 -2.52 -13.61 9.17
C ALA A 83 -3.19 -12.57 10.07
N ALA A 84 -2.43 -11.82 10.87
CA ALA A 84 -2.94 -10.74 11.71
C ALA A 84 -3.42 -9.54 10.88
N PHE A 85 -2.75 -9.23 9.76
CA PHE A 85 -3.29 -8.27 8.81
C PHE A 85 -4.64 -8.75 8.31
N MET A 86 -4.73 -9.95 7.73
CA MET A 86 -5.95 -10.46 7.11
C MET A 86 -7.10 -10.64 8.10
N ASP A 87 -6.86 -11.11 9.33
CA ASP A 87 -7.88 -11.22 10.39
C ASP A 87 -9.18 -11.93 9.92
N GLY A 88 -9.02 -13.00 9.12
CA GLY A 88 -10.15 -13.75 8.55
C GLY A 88 -11.00 -12.99 7.53
N LYS A 89 -10.55 -11.83 7.05
CA LYS A 89 -11.23 -10.96 6.07
C LYS A 89 -10.85 -11.29 4.63
N ASN A 90 -11.56 -10.67 3.69
CA ASN A 90 -11.35 -10.85 2.26
C ASN A 90 -10.26 -9.92 1.75
N TYR A 91 -9.37 -10.46 0.92
CA TYR A 91 -8.35 -9.68 0.23
C TYR A 91 -8.97 -8.85 -0.89
N MET A 92 -8.62 -7.56 -0.94
CA MET A 92 -9.18 -6.59 -1.90
C MET A 92 -8.17 -6.16 -2.98
N GLY A 93 -6.95 -6.70 -2.93
CA GLY A 93 -5.95 -6.54 -3.99
C GLY A 93 -4.69 -5.81 -3.57
N ILE A 94 -3.80 -5.72 -4.55
CA ILE A 94 -2.50 -5.05 -4.48
C ILE A 94 -2.48 -3.84 -5.41
N TYR A 95 -1.86 -2.77 -4.93
CA TYR A 95 -1.94 -1.44 -5.53
C TYR A 95 -0.58 -0.74 -5.44
N ARG A 96 -0.38 0.24 -6.33
CA ARG A 96 0.77 1.15 -6.32
C ARG A 96 0.32 2.58 -6.62
N PRO A 97 1.16 3.61 -6.39
CA PRO A 97 0.89 4.96 -6.86
C PRO A 97 0.62 5.01 -8.38
N LYS A 98 -0.21 5.95 -8.82
CA LYS A 98 -0.52 6.18 -10.24
C LYS A 98 0.74 6.45 -11.06
N LYS A 99 1.58 7.36 -10.56
CA LYS A 99 2.96 7.51 -11.06
C LYS A 99 3.72 6.24 -10.72
N ALA A 100 4.17 5.50 -11.74
CA ALA A 100 4.88 4.24 -11.55
C ALA A 100 6.19 4.45 -10.78
N PRO A 101 6.36 3.82 -9.60
CA PRO A 101 7.63 3.86 -8.87
C PRO A 101 8.69 2.98 -9.53
N ASN A 102 9.96 3.33 -9.34
CA ASN A 102 11.09 2.45 -9.63
C ASN A 102 11.47 1.62 -8.38
N ALA A 103 12.42 0.70 -8.53
CA ALA A 103 12.86 -0.16 -7.42
C ALA A 103 13.33 0.63 -6.19
N ALA A 104 14.17 1.65 -6.38
CA ALA A 104 14.68 2.48 -5.28
C ALA A 104 13.56 3.24 -4.54
N ALA A 105 12.48 3.59 -5.23
CA ALA A 105 11.31 4.19 -4.61
C ALA A 105 10.58 3.18 -3.71
N PHE A 106 10.43 1.93 -4.14
CA PHE A 106 9.85 0.88 -3.30
C PHE A 106 10.68 0.63 -2.03
N ASP A 107 12.02 0.59 -2.14
CA ASP A 107 12.92 0.53 -0.97
C ASP A 107 12.68 1.70 -0.01
N SER A 108 12.52 2.91 -0.57
CA SER A 108 12.30 4.13 0.21
C SER A 108 10.93 4.12 0.91
N PHE A 109 9.87 3.62 0.25
CA PHE A 109 8.56 3.45 0.87
C PHE A 109 8.65 2.51 2.08
N VAL A 110 9.34 1.37 1.92
CA VAL A 110 9.53 0.39 3.00
C VAL A 110 10.34 0.98 4.14
N ALA A 111 11.40 1.74 3.85
CA ALA A 111 12.19 2.43 4.86
C ALA A 111 11.34 3.41 5.67
N THR A 112 10.53 4.24 4.99
CA THR A 112 9.59 5.16 5.66
C THR A 112 8.58 4.39 6.52
N GLY A 113 7.99 3.30 6.01
CA GLY A 113 7.05 2.47 6.76
C GLY A 113 7.68 1.84 8.01
N ARG A 114 8.91 1.31 7.89
CA ARG A 114 9.65 0.74 9.03
C ARG A 114 9.91 1.79 10.10
N LYS A 115 10.20 3.03 9.70
CA LYS A 115 10.37 4.15 10.62
C LYS A 115 9.06 4.54 11.33
N LEU A 116 7.93 4.57 10.62
CA LEU A 116 6.61 4.75 11.25
C LEU A 116 6.33 3.68 12.31
N ALA A 117 6.66 2.42 12.00
CA ALA A 117 6.49 1.30 12.92
C ALA A 117 7.43 1.32 14.14
N SER A 118 8.59 1.97 14.05
CA SER A 118 9.52 2.11 15.18
C SER A 118 9.16 3.27 16.12
N ASP A 119 8.45 4.28 15.61
CA ASP A 119 8.19 5.52 16.34
C ASP A 119 6.93 5.44 17.23
N ASN A 120 6.30 4.27 17.36
CA ASN A 120 5.14 4.00 18.23
C ASN A 120 3.98 5.01 18.04
N ILE A 121 3.60 5.24 16.78
CA ILE A 121 2.55 6.20 16.42
C ILE A 121 1.17 5.59 16.71
N SER A 122 0.33 6.31 17.46
CA SER A 122 -1.01 5.86 17.86
C SER A 122 -2.07 5.95 16.74
N TYR A 123 -3.27 5.41 16.95
CA TYR A 123 -4.30 5.43 15.91
C TYR A 123 -5.14 6.70 15.92
N THR A 124 -5.53 7.18 14.74
CA THR A 124 -6.64 8.15 14.59
C THR A 124 -7.67 7.64 13.58
N LEU A 125 -8.93 7.99 13.83
CA LEU A 125 -10.07 7.58 12.99
C LEU A 125 -10.43 8.65 11.96
N LEU A 126 -10.45 9.91 12.38
CA LEU A 126 -11.00 11.01 11.58
C LEU A 126 -9.99 11.55 10.58
N ASN A 127 -8.74 11.70 10.98
CA ASN A 127 -7.67 12.26 10.15
C ASN A 127 -6.80 11.13 9.61
N GLN A 128 -6.17 11.31 8.45
CA GLN A 128 -5.12 10.36 8.02
C GLN A 128 -3.86 10.50 8.88
N LEU A 129 -3.52 11.73 9.27
CA LEU A 129 -2.31 12.07 10.01
C LEU A 129 -2.57 13.17 11.04
N GLU A 130 -2.10 12.98 12.27
CA GLU A 130 -2.06 14.00 13.33
C GLU A 130 -0.62 14.18 13.79
N TYR A 131 -0.14 15.42 13.83
CA TYR A 131 1.25 15.73 14.13
C TYR A 131 1.39 17.03 14.91
N ASN A 132 2.53 17.19 15.58
CA ASN A 132 2.97 18.42 16.23
C ASN A 132 4.38 18.75 15.71
N THR A 133 4.49 19.67 14.75
CA THR A 133 5.78 20.08 14.18
C THR A 133 5.90 21.59 14.10
N TYR A 134 7.15 22.06 14.16
CA TYR A 134 7.55 23.44 13.82
C TYR A 134 8.45 23.48 12.59
N SER A 135 8.68 22.34 11.95
CA SER A 135 9.47 22.21 10.72
C SER A 135 8.64 22.53 9.48
N ASN A 136 9.30 22.64 8.33
CA ASN A 136 8.65 22.69 7.01
C ASN A 136 8.15 21.32 6.53
N TRP A 137 8.45 20.26 7.28
CA TRP A 137 8.09 18.87 6.98
C TRP A 137 7.65 18.16 8.24
N VAL A 138 6.63 17.31 8.12
CA VAL A 138 6.17 16.42 9.18
C VAL A 138 7.04 15.18 9.19
N TYR A 139 8.07 15.14 10.02
CA TYR A 139 8.88 13.93 10.19
C TYR A 139 8.10 12.86 10.95
N THR A 140 8.52 11.59 10.85
CA THR A 140 7.83 10.50 11.56
C THR A 140 7.77 10.71 13.07
N SER A 141 8.80 11.34 13.65
CA SER A 141 8.87 11.72 15.07
C SER A 141 7.86 12.79 15.48
N ASP A 142 7.36 13.57 14.52
CA ASP A 142 6.36 14.62 14.77
C ASP A 142 4.94 14.05 14.76
N ILE A 143 4.75 12.84 14.20
CA ILE A 143 3.45 12.20 14.05
C ILE A 143 3.02 11.63 15.41
N THR A 144 1.88 12.11 15.89
CA THR A 144 1.25 11.65 17.12
C THR A 144 0.26 10.53 16.87
N LYS A 145 -0.50 10.61 15.77
CA LYS A 145 -1.45 9.57 15.37
C LYS A 145 -1.51 9.39 13.85
N ILE A 146 -1.76 8.17 13.40
CA ILE A 146 -1.91 7.84 11.98
C ILE A 146 -3.02 6.79 11.77
N ARG A 147 -3.77 6.95 10.67
CA ARG A 147 -4.79 5.99 10.24
C ARG A 147 -4.17 4.87 9.39
N CYS A 148 -4.88 3.76 9.19
CA CYS A 148 -4.34 2.63 8.42
C CYS A 148 -3.98 3.00 6.97
N ASP A 149 -4.83 3.75 6.26
CA ASP A 149 -4.55 4.33 4.95
C ASP A 149 -3.58 5.51 5.00
N GLY A 150 -3.51 6.22 6.13
CA GLY A 150 -2.50 7.25 6.37
C GLY A 150 -1.08 6.70 6.35
N VAL A 151 -0.87 5.45 6.81
CA VAL A 151 0.44 4.77 6.71
C VAL A 151 0.86 4.65 5.25
N VAL A 152 -0.05 4.19 4.36
CA VAL A 152 0.23 4.05 2.93
C VAL A 152 0.49 5.40 2.29
N GLU A 153 -0.37 6.38 2.57
CA GLU A 153 -0.27 7.72 2.02
C GLU A 153 1.05 8.39 2.39
N TYR A 154 1.37 8.43 3.69
CA TYR A 154 2.61 9.03 4.18
C TYR A 154 3.85 8.35 3.57
N CYS A 155 3.86 7.02 3.44
CA CYS A 155 4.99 6.31 2.83
C CYS A 155 5.22 6.70 1.37
N TYR A 156 4.15 6.94 0.61
CA TYR A 156 4.23 7.34 -0.79
C TYR A 156 4.54 8.83 -0.96
N GLU A 157 3.86 9.69 -0.23
CA GLU A 157 3.94 11.14 -0.40
C GLU A 157 5.24 11.72 0.16
N TRP A 158 5.75 11.18 1.28
CA TRP A 158 7.10 11.49 1.77
C TRP A 158 8.18 11.25 0.72
N ASN A 159 7.93 10.30 -0.18
CA ASN A 159 8.83 9.91 -1.26
C ASN A 159 8.40 10.50 -2.62
N ASN A 160 7.56 11.54 -2.61
CA ASN A 160 7.10 12.29 -3.79
C ASN A 160 6.27 11.46 -4.79
N TYR A 161 5.40 10.61 -4.26
CA TYR A 161 4.37 9.89 -5.01
C TYR A 161 2.99 10.22 -4.44
N ARG A 162 2.33 11.20 -5.08
CA ARG A 162 0.96 11.62 -4.74
C ARG A 162 -0.01 10.45 -4.72
N VAL A 163 -0.82 10.42 -3.66
CA VAL A 163 -1.98 9.54 -3.55
C VAL A 163 -3.24 10.39 -3.75
N TYR A 164 -3.53 11.30 -2.84
CA TYR A 164 -4.81 12.03 -2.78
C TYR A 164 -4.59 13.56 -2.72
N GLY A 165 -5.67 14.36 -2.73
CA GLY A 165 -5.62 15.82 -2.60
C GLY A 165 -5.36 16.56 -3.91
N ALA A 166 -5.56 17.88 -3.93
CA ALA A 166 -5.31 18.78 -5.07
C ALA A 166 -3.83 19.19 -5.21
N ASP A 167 -3.45 19.79 -6.36
CA ASP A 167 -2.04 20.07 -6.70
C ASP A 167 -1.26 20.89 -5.67
N ASP A 168 -1.94 21.74 -4.90
CA ASP A 168 -1.36 22.63 -3.90
C ASP A 168 -1.61 22.16 -2.45
N CYS A 169 -2.23 21.00 -2.25
CA CYS A 169 -2.48 20.45 -0.92
C CYS A 169 -2.50 18.92 -0.85
N TRP A 170 -1.88 18.24 -1.81
CA TRP A 170 -1.80 16.78 -1.88
C TRP A 170 -0.79 16.15 -0.94
N ASP A 171 0.22 16.91 -0.50
CA ASP A 171 1.33 16.33 0.25
C ASP A 171 1.01 16.29 1.75
N ILE A 172 0.65 15.12 2.28
CA ILE A 172 0.33 14.95 3.70
C ILE A 172 1.53 15.21 4.63
N CYS A 173 2.75 15.26 4.09
CA CYS A 173 3.98 15.51 4.83
C CYS A 173 4.28 17.01 4.94
N TYR A 174 3.53 17.89 4.27
CA TYR A 174 3.69 19.33 4.36
C TYR A 174 2.75 19.93 5.43
N PRO A 175 3.27 20.61 6.48
CA PRO A 175 2.51 20.98 7.67
C PRO A 175 1.68 22.26 7.49
N SER A 176 0.79 22.28 6.49
CA SER A 176 -0.16 23.38 6.29
C SER A 176 -1.56 23.00 6.77
N THR A 177 -2.34 23.99 7.23
CA THR A 177 -3.75 23.80 7.59
C THR A 177 -4.56 23.24 6.43
N ARG A 178 -4.24 23.66 5.20
CA ARG A 178 -4.96 23.21 4.00
C ARG A 178 -4.68 21.74 3.69
N ASN A 179 -3.41 21.32 3.72
CA ASN A 179 -3.03 19.91 3.55
C ASN A 179 -3.69 19.07 4.65
N LYS A 180 -3.63 19.51 5.91
CA LYS A 180 -4.30 18.79 6.99
C LYS A 180 -5.80 18.61 6.75
N MET A 181 -6.52 19.66 6.36
CA MET A 181 -7.97 19.59 6.10
C MET A 181 -8.32 18.75 4.87
N GLU A 182 -7.52 18.82 3.81
CA GLU A 182 -7.73 18.03 2.60
C GLU A 182 -7.71 16.53 2.94
N HIS A 183 -6.73 16.10 3.74
CA HIS A 183 -6.50 14.71 4.16
C HIS A 183 -7.26 14.31 5.44
N SER A 184 -8.26 15.11 5.83
CA SER A 184 -9.14 14.85 6.97
C SER A 184 -10.50 14.32 6.51
N GLY A 185 -11.13 13.55 7.40
CA GLY A 185 -12.50 13.05 7.20
C GLY A 185 -12.54 11.75 6.41
N VAL A 186 -13.26 10.79 6.99
CA VAL A 186 -13.50 9.45 6.43
C VAL A 186 -14.44 9.44 5.21
N GLY A 187 -15.16 10.54 4.96
CA GLY A 187 -16.01 10.71 3.78
C GLY A 187 -15.25 11.15 2.53
N SER A 188 -14.23 12.00 2.70
CA SER A 188 -13.43 12.55 1.59
C SER A 188 -12.37 11.55 1.13
N ILE A 189 -11.63 10.98 2.09
CA ILE A 189 -10.61 9.97 1.83
C ILE A 189 -10.70 8.87 2.89
N ASN A 190 -10.69 7.62 2.43
CA ASN A 190 -10.68 6.43 3.26
C ASN A 190 -10.00 5.29 2.50
N PRO A 191 -9.68 4.15 3.14
CA PRO A 191 -8.92 3.08 2.48
C PRO A 191 -9.53 2.58 1.17
N LYS A 192 -10.87 2.50 1.06
CA LYS A 192 -11.54 2.07 -0.18
C LYS A 192 -11.44 3.14 -1.28
N ILE A 193 -11.71 4.40 -0.94
CA ILE A 193 -11.59 5.53 -1.88
C ILE A 193 -10.14 5.64 -2.37
N GLN A 194 -9.16 5.58 -1.46
CA GLN A 194 -7.73 5.61 -1.76
C GLN A 194 -7.36 4.52 -2.78
N ALA A 195 -7.74 3.27 -2.49
CA ALA A 195 -7.46 2.13 -3.38
C ALA A 195 -8.15 2.24 -4.75
N GLN A 196 -9.43 2.60 -4.77
CA GLN A 196 -10.25 2.54 -5.99
C GLN A 196 -10.09 3.74 -6.91
N GLN A 197 -9.78 4.92 -6.36
CA GLN A 197 -9.78 6.17 -7.14
C GLN A 197 -8.38 6.78 -7.30
N TYR A 198 -7.47 6.52 -6.36
CA TYR A 198 -6.21 7.26 -6.24
C TYR A 198 -4.96 6.40 -6.47
N LEU A 199 -5.08 5.08 -6.40
CA LEU A 199 -4.01 4.13 -6.72
C LEU A 199 -4.26 3.37 -8.03
N THR A 200 -3.23 2.71 -8.53
CA THR A 200 -3.31 1.76 -9.65
C THR A 200 -3.48 0.36 -9.11
N TRP A 201 -4.59 -0.30 -9.43
CA TRP A 201 -4.82 -1.71 -9.14
C TRP A 201 -3.96 -2.61 -10.03
N LEU A 202 -3.34 -3.61 -9.42
CA LEU A 202 -2.46 -4.57 -10.12
C LEU A 202 -3.05 -5.98 -10.17
N GLY A 203 -4.08 -6.26 -9.37
CA GLY A 203 -4.72 -7.56 -9.34
C GLY A 203 -5.26 -7.92 -7.96
N ASN A 204 -6.01 -9.02 -7.93
CA ASN A 204 -6.44 -9.68 -6.69
C ASN A 204 -5.54 -10.88 -6.34
N ILE A 205 -4.27 -10.83 -6.77
CA ILE A 205 -3.28 -11.86 -6.51
C ILE A 205 -2.62 -11.51 -5.18
N GLN A 206 -2.67 -12.44 -4.22
CA GLN A 206 -1.97 -12.24 -2.95
C GLN A 206 -0.45 -12.31 -3.16
N PRO A 207 0.35 -11.57 -2.37
CA PRO A 207 1.82 -11.64 -2.46
C PRO A 207 2.35 -13.05 -2.17
N THR A 208 2.75 -13.80 -3.19
CA THR A 208 3.25 -15.18 -3.06
C THR A 208 4.72 -15.26 -2.73
#